data_AF-A0A917B4J0-F1
#
_entry.id   AF-A0A917B4J0-F1
#
_cell.length_a   1.000
_cell.length_b   1.000
_cell.length_c   1.000
_cell.angle_alpha   90.00
_cell.angle_beta   90.00
_cell.angle_gamma   90.00
#
_symmetry.space_group_name_H-M   'P 1'
#
loop_
_entity.id
_entity.type
_entity.pdbx_description
1 polymer ?
#
loop_
_entity_poly.entity_id
_entity_poly.type
_entity_poly.pdbx_seq_one_letter_code
_entity_poly.pdbx_strand_id
1 'polypeptide(L)'
;MAQPTTGKPPHPLASESVGDATTDMFARWMHETEAIGNDSASGSPSNHRTAVVAACIAGLIVAVTLAIVFWPDELRGLVAPPSASPSDPIAEQAPPVPSESDPAGVADALTPTRASAGLQLTENSALRLNSGAETQLIDGQVDARLILVLAVLLSDHTLTVADFPQAEESVTGLRNAVVITQLDGSDLVSNAQARVDATSLLLTFTPPVAPTQVTMTDDGILALVDGPEPPGLLATPAAASSAP
;
A
#
# COMPACT_ATOMS: atom_id res chain seq x y z
N MET A 1 7.45 -75.75 24.41
CA MET A 1 6.71 -75.62 23.14
C MET A 1 6.31 -74.16 22.99
N ALA A 2 7.07 -73.38 22.23
CA ALA A 2 6.81 -71.96 21.99
C ALA A 2 6.57 -71.78 20.48
N GLN A 3 5.46 -71.13 20.12
CA GLN A 3 5.08 -70.92 18.73
C GLN A 3 5.79 -69.72 18.12
N PRO A 4 6.18 -69.77 16.83
CA PRO A 4 6.77 -68.63 16.13
C PRO A 4 5.68 -67.61 15.72
N THR A 5 5.93 -66.34 16.05
CA THR A 5 5.08 -65.20 15.66
C THR A 5 5.34 -64.81 14.20
N THR A 6 4.30 -64.87 13.38
CA THR A 6 4.29 -64.52 11.97
C THR A 6 4.44 -63.00 11.78
N GLY A 7 5.54 -62.57 11.15
CA GLY A 7 5.78 -61.18 10.79
C GLY A 7 4.88 -60.72 9.64
N LYS A 8 4.15 -59.61 9.86
CA LYS A 8 3.33 -58.91 8.86
C LYS A 8 4.26 -58.08 7.95
N PRO A 9 4.19 -58.20 6.61
CA PRO A 9 5.01 -57.39 5.72
C PRO A 9 4.56 -55.92 5.71
N PRO A 10 5.47 -54.96 5.53
CA PRO A 10 5.14 -53.54 5.44
C PRO A 10 4.38 -53.22 4.15
N HIS A 11 3.33 -52.40 4.29
CA HIS A 11 2.55 -51.88 3.17
C HIS A 11 3.40 -50.94 2.29
N PRO A 12 3.28 -51.02 0.95
CA PRO A 12 3.86 -50.01 0.06
C PRO A 12 3.10 -48.67 0.22
N LEU A 13 3.85 -47.58 0.37
CA LEU A 13 3.32 -46.23 0.34
C LEU A 13 2.82 -45.93 -1.08
N ALA A 14 1.52 -45.66 -1.21
CA ALA A 14 0.93 -45.18 -2.43
C ALA A 14 1.42 -43.74 -2.69
N SER A 15 2.05 -43.53 -3.84
CA SER A 15 2.35 -42.20 -4.36
C SER A 15 1.04 -41.56 -4.81
N GLU A 16 0.36 -40.82 -3.93
CA GLU A 16 -0.79 -40.00 -4.31
C GLU A 16 -0.32 -38.85 -5.21
N SER A 17 -0.85 -38.85 -6.44
CA SER A 17 -0.68 -37.78 -7.41
C SER A 17 -1.40 -36.54 -6.90
N VAL A 18 -0.65 -35.53 -6.49
CA VAL A 18 -1.14 -34.23 -5.98
C VAL A 18 -1.92 -33.42 -7.04
N GLY A 19 -2.00 -33.90 -8.29
CA GLY A 19 -2.68 -33.20 -9.38
C GLY A 19 -4.21 -33.33 -9.41
N ASP A 20 -4.81 -34.34 -8.77
CA ASP A 20 -6.27 -34.57 -8.85
C ASP A 20 -7.07 -33.82 -7.77
N ALA A 21 -6.45 -33.52 -6.63
CA ALA A 21 -7.15 -32.91 -5.49
C ALA A 21 -7.68 -31.50 -5.79
N THR A 22 -6.94 -30.70 -6.57
CA THR A 22 -7.35 -29.34 -6.95
C THR A 22 -8.50 -29.33 -7.96
N THR A 23 -8.51 -30.27 -8.90
CA THR A 23 -9.56 -30.36 -9.92
C THR A 23 -10.87 -30.84 -9.29
N ASP A 24 -10.78 -31.79 -8.35
CA ASP A 24 -11.95 -32.31 -7.63
C ASP A 24 -12.53 -31.29 -6.64
N MET A 25 -11.67 -30.45 -6.02
CA MET A 25 -12.13 -29.32 -5.19
C MET A 25 -12.88 -28.28 -6.02
N PHE A 26 -12.40 -27.98 -7.23
CA PHE A 26 -13.04 -27.00 -8.11
C PHE A 26 -14.38 -27.50 -8.65
N ALA A 27 -14.46 -28.79 -9.03
CA ALA A 27 -15.71 -29.43 -9.46
C ALA A 27 -16.73 -29.49 -8.31
N ARG A 28 -16.29 -29.81 -7.10
CA ARG A 28 -17.14 -29.83 -5.90
C ARG A 28 -17.65 -28.44 -5.53
N TRP A 29 -16.80 -27.43 -5.62
CA TRP A 29 -17.18 -26.03 -5.36
C TRP A 29 -18.19 -25.53 -6.41
N MET A 30 -17.99 -25.83 -7.70
CA MET A 30 -18.94 -25.48 -8.76
C MET A 30 -20.32 -26.11 -8.53
N HIS A 31 -20.37 -27.40 -8.17
CA HIS A 31 -21.64 -28.09 -7.91
C HIS A 31 -22.39 -27.57 -6.67
N GLU A 32 -21.66 -27.09 -5.65
CA GLU A 32 -22.26 -26.54 -4.43
C GLU A 32 -22.85 -25.14 -4.65
N THR A 33 -22.34 -24.37 -5.62
CA THR A 33 -22.90 -23.06 -5.97
C THR A 33 -24.23 -23.14 -6.75
N GLU A 34 -24.48 -24.22 -7.51
CA GLU A 34 -25.76 -24.39 -8.22
C GLU A 34 -26.92 -24.77 -7.29
N ALA A 35 -26.63 -25.41 -6.15
CA ALA A 35 -27.67 -25.82 -5.19
C ALA A 35 -28.31 -24.62 -4.44
N ILE A 36 -27.62 -23.49 -4.35
CA ILE A 36 -28.10 -22.31 -3.59
C ILE A 36 -29.09 -21.47 -4.42
N GLY A 37 -29.20 -21.70 -5.73
CA GLY A 37 -30.01 -20.89 -6.64
C GLY A 37 -31.51 -21.22 -6.70
N ASN A 38 -31.97 -22.37 -6.19
CA ASN A 38 -33.31 -22.87 -6.54
C ASN A 38 -34.41 -22.72 -5.46
N ASP A 39 -34.08 -22.26 -4.24
CA ASP A 39 -35.07 -22.15 -3.14
C ASP A 39 -35.65 -20.74 -2.92
N SER A 40 -35.33 -19.75 -3.77
CA SER A 40 -35.68 -18.34 -3.48
C SER A 40 -36.92 -17.78 -4.20
N ALA A 41 -37.75 -18.62 -4.82
CA ALA A 41 -38.97 -18.17 -5.52
C ALA A 41 -40.18 -17.97 -4.58
N SER A 42 -40.02 -17.29 -3.44
CA SER A 42 -41.15 -16.87 -2.59
C SER A 42 -40.68 -15.93 -1.46
N GLY A 43 -40.39 -14.66 -1.75
CA GLY A 43 -40.27 -13.69 -0.66
C GLY A 43 -39.55 -12.38 -0.97
N SER A 44 -40.33 -11.29 -0.92
CA SER A 44 -39.92 -9.90 -0.68
C SER A 44 -38.98 -9.21 -1.69
N PRO A 45 -39.42 -8.13 -2.37
CA PRO A 45 -38.65 -7.43 -3.40
C PRO A 45 -37.48 -6.56 -2.89
N SER A 46 -37.08 -6.64 -1.62
CA SER A 46 -36.03 -5.79 -1.04
C SER A 46 -34.60 -6.31 -1.17
N ASN A 47 -34.38 -7.54 -1.65
CA ASN A 47 -33.07 -8.23 -1.54
C ASN A 47 -32.32 -8.43 -2.87
N HIS A 48 -32.82 -7.90 -4.00
CA HIS A 48 -32.20 -8.12 -5.32
C HIS A 48 -30.88 -7.37 -5.55
N ARG A 49 -30.55 -6.36 -4.73
CA ARG A 49 -29.31 -5.58 -4.94
C ARG A 49 -28.06 -6.24 -4.37
N THR A 50 -28.19 -7.12 -3.37
CA THR A 50 -27.04 -7.74 -2.69
C THR A 50 -26.49 -8.95 -3.45
N ALA A 51 -27.35 -9.69 -4.17
CA ALA A 51 -26.92 -10.87 -4.92
C ALA A 51 -26.12 -10.53 -6.19
N VAL A 52 -26.37 -9.37 -6.82
CA VAL A 52 -25.66 -8.96 -8.04
C VAL A 52 -24.22 -8.49 -7.74
N VAL A 53 -23.97 -7.93 -6.56
CA VAL A 53 -22.63 -7.42 -6.17
C VAL A 53 -21.64 -8.55 -5.89
N ALA A 54 -22.09 -9.66 -5.30
CA ALA A 54 -21.22 -10.80 -5.00
C ALA A 54 -20.66 -11.50 -6.25
N ALA A 55 -21.42 -11.54 -7.34
CA ALA A 55 -20.99 -12.14 -8.60
C ALA A 55 -19.91 -11.31 -9.34
N CYS A 56 -19.91 -9.99 -9.19
CA CYS A 56 -18.94 -9.11 -9.85
C CYS A 56 -17.52 -9.21 -9.22
N ILE A 57 -17.43 -9.43 -7.91
CA ILE A 57 -16.13 -9.47 -7.20
C ILE A 57 -15.34 -10.74 -7.57
N ALA A 58 -16.01 -11.88 -7.68
CA ALA A 58 -15.36 -13.13 -8.09
C ALA A 58 -14.81 -13.06 -9.53
N GLY A 59 -15.53 -12.38 -10.44
CA GLY A 59 -15.09 -12.19 -11.82
C GLY A 59 -13.86 -11.29 -11.96
N LEU A 60 -13.75 -10.24 -11.14
CA LEU A 60 -12.65 -9.27 -11.20
C LEU A 60 -11.33 -9.85 -10.69
N ILE A 61 -11.38 -10.69 -9.65
CA ILE A 61 -10.20 -11.40 -9.14
C ILE A 61 -9.64 -12.34 -10.22
N VAL A 62 -10.49 -13.13 -10.90
CA VAL A 62 -10.03 -14.04 -11.97
C VAL A 62 -9.43 -13.28 -13.16
N ALA A 63 -10.00 -12.12 -13.53
CA ALA A 63 -9.46 -11.30 -14.62
C ALA A 63 -8.09 -10.68 -14.28
N VAL A 64 -7.88 -10.22 -13.05
CA VAL A 64 -6.59 -9.66 -12.60
C VAL A 64 -5.53 -10.74 -12.52
N THR A 65 -5.85 -11.94 -12.03
CA THR A 65 -4.88 -13.05 -11.97
C THR A 65 -4.47 -13.50 -13.38
N LEU A 66 -5.39 -13.50 -14.35
CA LEU A 66 -5.07 -13.82 -15.75
C LEU A 66 -4.25 -12.71 -16.43
N ALA A 67 -4.47 -11.44 -16.11
CA ALA A 67 -3.69 -10.32 -16.66
C ALA A 67 -2.23 -10.32 -16.17
N ILE A 68 -1.97 -10.79 -14.94
CA ILE A 68 -0.60 -10.91 -14.39
C ILE A 68 0.18 -12.06 -15.06
N VAL A 69 -0.50 -13.17 -15.37
CA VAL A 69 0.14 -14.33 -16.01
C VAL A 69 0.31 -14.15 -17.52
N PHE A 70 -0.52 -13.33 -18.16
CA PHE A 70 -0.56 -13.14 -19.61
C PHE A 70 -0.02 -11.76 -20.05
N TRP A 71 0.93 -11.18 -19.33
CA TRP A 71 1.70 -10.04 -19.83
C TRP A 71 2.89 -10.56 -20.66
N PRO A 72 2.95 -10.27 -21.97
CA PRO A 72 4.07 -10.73 -22.80
C PRO A 72 5.38 -10.03 -22.40
N ASP A 73 6.49 -10.76 -22.48
CA ASP A 73 7.89 -10.37 -22.19
C ASP A 73 8.42 -9.15 -22.99
N GLU A 74 7.58 -8.51 -23.82
CA GLU A 74 7.98 -7.43 -24.73
C GLU A 74 8.30 -6.09 -24.04
N LEU A 75 8.02 -5.93 -22.74
CA LEU A 75 8.41 -4.73 -21.98
C LEU A 75 9.77 -4.82 -21.30
N ARG A 76 10.49 -5.95 -21.37
CA ARG A 76 11.85 -6.09 -20.83
C ARG A 76 12.97 -5.57 -21.74
N GLY A 77 12.65 -5.17 -22.98
CA GLY A 77 13.64 -4.73 -23.98
C GLY A 77 14.08 -3.26 -23.91
N LEU A 78 13.50 -2.43 -23.04
CA LEU A 78 13.73 -0.98 -23.03
C LEU A 78 14.84 -0.49 -22.07
N VAL A 79 15.53 -1.39 -21.37
CA VAL A 79 16.72 -1.04 -20.57
C VAL A 79 17.96 -1.62 -21.26
N ALA A 80 18.53 -0.84 -22.19
CA ALA A 80 19.88 -1.11 -22.67
C ALA A 80 20.88 -0.82 -21.53
N PRO A 81 21.85 -1.71 -21.24
CA PRO A 81 22.93 -1.38 -20.34
C PRO A 81 23.83 -0.30 -20.97
N PRO A 82 24.28 0.73 -20.23
CA PRO A 82 25.28 1.64 -20.76
C PRO A 82 26.58 0.86 -21.01
N SER A 83 27.07 0.93 -22.25
CA SER A 83 28.37 0.39 -22.64
C SER A 83 29.47 1.04 -21.78
N ALA A 84 30.12 0.23 -20.95
CA ALA A 84 31.34 0.62 -20.26
C ALA A 84 32.45 0.83 -21.29
N SER A 85 32.94 2.07 -21.41
CA SER A 85 34.23 2.36 -22.06
C SER A 85 35.37 2.03 -21.10
N PRO A 86 36.46 1.41 -21.58
CA PRO A 86 37.61 1.06 -20.75
C PRO A 86 38.54 2.26 -20.50
N SER A 87 38.83 2.45 -19.21
CA SER A 87 40.08 2.91 -18.58
C SER A 87 41.02 3.87 -19.33
N ASP A 88 41.05 5.13 -18.87
CA ASP A 88 42.27 5.96 -18.86
C ASP A 88 42.86 5.96 -17.42
N PRO A 89 44.16 5.66 -17.22
CA PRO A 89 44.82 5.79 -15.93
C PRO A 89 45.39 7.21 -15.80
N ILE A 90 44.71 8.08 -15.07
CA ILE A 90 45.27 9.38 -14.66
C ILE A 90 45.34 9.45 -13.14
N ALA A 91 46.60 9.58 -12.70
CA ALA A 91 47.15 9.88 -11.39
C ALA A 91 46.21 10.52 -10.35
N GLU A 92 46.13 9.84 -9.21
CA GLU A 92 46.42 10.36 -7.88
C GLU A 92 46.40 11.89 -7.70
N GLN A 93 45.22 12.41 -7.37
CA GLN A 93 45.10 13.54 -6.47
C GLN A 93 43.86 13.29 -5.61
N ALA A 94 44.07 12.75 -4.40
CA ALA A 94 43.01 12.53 -3.44
C ALA A 94 42.48 13.90 -2.97
N PRO A 95 41.26 14.31 -3.34
CA PRO A 95 40.66 15.49 -2.73
C PRO A 95 40.40 15.17 -1.25
N PRO A 96 40.40 16.19 -0.36
CA PRO A 96 39.99 15.99 1.02
C PRO A 96 38.59 15.38 1.00
N VAL A 97 38.46 14.16 1.51
CA VAL A 97 37.17 13.51 1.72
C VAL A 97 36.33 14.46 2.58
N PRO A 98 35.23 15.05 2.05
CA PRO A 98 34.35 15.82 2.90
C PRO A 98 33.83 14.87 3.98
N SER A 99 34.11 15.21 5.23
CA SER A 99 33.66 14.49 6.40
C SER A 99 32.16 14.20 6.30
N GLU A 100 31.78 12.99 6.68
CA GLU A 100 30.42 12.48 6.73
C GLU A 100 29.43 13.59 7.10
N SER A 101 28.51 13.86 6.17
CA SER A 101 27.45 14.83 6.34
C SER A 101 26.57 14.34 7.49
N ASP A 102 26.51 15.11 8.57
CA ASP A 102 25.67 14.83 9.72
C ASP A 102 24.20 14.70 9.23
N PRO A 103 23.58 13.50 9.28
CA PRO A 103 22.24 13.27 8.73
C PRO A 103 21.18 14.14 9.41
N ALA A 104 21.46 14.62 10.63
CA ALA A 104 20.59 15.53 11.37
C ALA A 104 20.45 16.91 10.69
N GLY A 105 21.49 17.41 10.02
CA GLY A 105 21.46 18.74 9.40
C GLY A 105 20.65 18.82 8.09
N VAL A 106 20.48 17.69 7.38
CA VAL A 106 19.74 17.65 6.11
C VAL A 106 18.23 17.54 6.34
N ALA A 107 17.81 16.87 7.42
CA ALA A 107 16.39 16.72 7.77
C ALA A 107 15.73 18.09 8.06
N ASP A 108 16.45 19.00 8.71
CA ASP A 108 15.97 20.35 9.05
C ASP A 108 15.86 21.27 7.81
N ALA A 109 16.73 21.07 6.81
CA ALA A 109 16.73 21.87 5.59
C ALA A 109 15.46 21.69 4.72
N LEU A 110 14.74 20.58 4.87
CA LEU A 110 13.49 20.29 4.16
C LEU A 110 12.23 20.76 4.90
N THR A 111 12.35 21.13 6.18
CA THR A 111 11.24 21.65 7.00
C THR A 111 10.46 22.80 6.34
N PRO A 112 11.09 23.86 5.80
CA PRO A 112 10.34 24.94 5.13
C PRO A 112 9.59 24.47 3.88
N THR A 113 10.12 23.48 3.15
CA THR A 113 9.45 22.90 1.99
C THR A 113 8.20 22.12 2.40
N ARG A 114 8.31 21.30 3.47
CA ARG A 114 7.17 20.58 4.04
C ARG A 114 6.12 21.54 4.59
N ALA A 115 6.53 22.57 5.33
CA ALA A 115 5.65 23.60 5.86
C ALA A 115 4.85 24.30 4.75
N SER A 116 5.52 24.67 3.65
CA SER A 116 4.85 25.28 2.50
C SER A 116 3.85 24.34 1.82
N ALA A 117 4.18 23.05 1.68
CA ALA A 117 3.26 22.07 1.10
C ALA A 117 2.09 21.76 2.05
N GLY A 118 2.36 21.68 3.35
CA GLY A 118 1.35 21.54 4.40
C GLY A 118 0.36 22.70 4.38
N LEU A 119 0.85 23.94 4.28
CA LEU A 119 -0.02 25.13 4.15
C LEU A 119 -0.95 25.02 2.93
N GLN A 120 -0.44 24.62 1.76
CA GLN A 120 -1.27 24.43 0.57
C GLN A 120 -2.34 23.34 0.77
N LEU A 121 -2.02 22.26 1.50
CA LEU A 121 -3.02 21.25 1.86
C LEU A 121 -4.10 21.80 2.79
N THR A 122 -3.74 22.64 3.77
CA THR A 122 -4.72 23.24 4.70
C THR A 122 -5.69 24.20 4.01
N GLU A 123 -5.32 24.77 2.86
CA GLU A 123 -6.20 25.61 2.05
C GLU A 123 -7.21 24.79 1.22
N ASN A 124 -7.05 23.47 1.12
CA ASN A 124 -7.95 22.61 0.38
C ASN A 124 -9.22 22.27 1.18
N SER A 125 -10.38 22.76 0.72
CA SER A 125 -11.67 22.52 1.38
C SER A 125 -12.12 21.05 1.43
N ALA A 126 -11.54 20.17 0.62
CA ALA A 126 -11.78 18.73 0.67
C ALA A 126 -11.07 18.05 1.85
N LEU A 127 -10.12 18.72 2.49
CA LEU A 127 -9.40 18.24 3.66
C LEU A 127 -9.98 18.88 4.93
N ARG A 128 -10.30 18.05 5.91
CA ARG A 128 -10.65 18.47 7.27
C ARG A 128 -9.60 17.96 8.25
N LEU A 129 -9.10 18.86 9.07
CA LEU A 129 -8.04 18.60 10.04
C LEU A 129 -8.54 18.95 11.43
N ASN A 130 -8.12 18.18 12.43
CA ASN A 130 -8.12 18.67 13.80
C ASN A 130 -7.02 19.74 13.96
N SER A 131 -7.19 20.63 14.95
CA SER A 131 -6.25 21.74 15.18
C SER A 131 -4.80 21.29 15.41
N GLY A 132 -4.61 20.13 16.07
CA GLY A 132 -3.28 19.52 16.25
C GLY A 132 -2.66 19.09 14.92
N ALA A 133 -3.41 18.37 14.08
CA ALA A 133 -2.97 17.91 12.77
C ALA A 133 -2.65 19.08 11.81
N GLU A 134 -3.46 20.13 11.84
CA GLU A 134 -3.24 21.36 11.08
C GLU A 134 -1.92 22.03 11.45
N THR A 135 -1.66 22.20 12.76
CA THR A 135 -0.42 22.79 13.26
C THR A 135 0.80 21.97 12.81
N GLN A 136 0.73 20.64 12.92
CA GLN A 136 1.82 19.73 12.51
C GLN A 136 2.15 19.84 11.01
N LEU A 137 1.14 20.01 10.15
CA LEU A 137 1.33 20.22 8.71
C LEU A 137 1.99 21.58 8.42
N ILE A 138 1.47 22.65 9.02
CA ILE A 138 1.96 24.02 8.82
C ILE A 138 3.40 24.17 9.34
N ASP A 139 3.75 23.50 10.44
CA ASP A 139 5.09 23.52 11.01
C ASP A 139 6.08 22.60 10.25
N GLY A 140 5.62 21.87 9.22
CA GLY A 140 6.47 21.00 8.40
C GLY A 140 6.98 19.75 9.13
N GLN A 141 6.23 19.26 10.13
CA GLN A 141 6.60 18.11 10.97
C GLN A 141 6.17 16.75 10.38
N VAL A 142 5.40 16.75 9.29
CA VAL A 142 4.83 15.55 8.66
C VAL A 142 5.71 15.06 7.52
N ASP A 143 5.99 13.76 7.45
CA ASP A 143 6.80 13.15 6.38
C ASP A 143 6.26 13.51 4.98
N ALA A 144 7.17 13.87 4.05
CA ALA A 144 6.80 14.30 2.70
C ALA A 144 5.97 13.26 1.92
N ARG A 145 6.17 11.95 2.19
CA ARG A 145 5.39 10.89 1.54
C ARG A 145 3.93 10.98 1.93
N LEU A 146 3.62 11.26 3.20
CA LEU A 146 2.25 11.43 3.66
C LEU A 146 1.60 12.66 3.06
N ILE A 147 2.34 13.77 2.95
CA ILE A 147 1.87 14.99 2.27
C ILE A 147 1.47 14.66 0.82
N LEU A 148 2.29 13.91 0.09
CA LEU A 148 1.99 13.49 -1.29
C LEU A 148 0.81 12.52 -1.37
N VAL A 149 0.71 11.54 -0.46
CA VAL A 149 -0.43 10.64 -0.39
C VAL A 149 -1.72 11.44 -0.20
N LEU A 150 -1.76 12.37 0.76
CA LEU A 150 -2.92 13.22 1.00
C LEU A 150 -3.26 14.08 -0.23
N ALA A 151 -2.26 14.70 -0.86
CA ALA A 151 -2.48 15.51 -2.06
C ALA A 151 -3.13 14.72 -3.20
N VAL A 152 -2.69 13.48 -3.43
CA VAL A 152 -3.27 12.58 -4.44
C VAL A 152 -4.68 12.15 -4.04
N LEU A 153 -4.93 11.80 -2.78
CA LEU A 153 -6.28 11.42 -2.36
C LEU A 153 -7.28 12.58 -2.50
N LEU A 154 -6.85 13.80 -2.21
CA LEU A 154 -7.68 14.99 -2.28
C LEU A 154 -7.99 15.45 -3.72
N SER A 155 -7.43 14.82 -4.76
CA SER A 155 -7.84 15.09 -6.14
C SER A 155 -9.25 14.59 -6.43
N ASP A 156 -9.65 13.49 -5.80
CA ASP A 156 -10.89 12.78 -6.09
C ASP A 156 -11.77 12.54 -4.85
N HIS A 157 -11.23 12.71 -3.64
CA HIS A 157 -11.90 12.38 -2.40
C HIS A 157 -11.91 13.53 -1.40
N THR A 158 -12.86 13.46 -0.46
CA THR A 158 -12.85 14.30 0.75
C THR A 158 -12.36 13.49 1.95
N LEU A 159 -11.51 14.09 2.78
CA LEU A 159 -10.85 13.41 3.90
C LEU A 159 -11.06 14.15 5.20
N THR A 160 -11.18 13.39 6.29
CA THR A 160 -10.98 13.92 7.65
C THR A 160 -9.81 13.19 8.30
N VAL A 161 -8.81 13.96 8.74
CA VAL A 161 -7.62 13.46 9.41
C VAL A 161 -7.64 13.91 10.88
N ALA A 162 -7.49 12.95 11.78
CA ALA A 162 -7.52 13.22 13.22
C ALA A 162 -6.17 13.70 13.77
N ASP A 163 -5.08 13.04 13.38
CA ASP A 163 -3.73 13.33 13.88
C ASP A 163 -2.66 12.73 12.96
N PHE A 164 -1.41 13.16 13.15
CA PHE A 164 -0.22 12.54 12.56
C PHE A 164 0.66 11.95 13.66
N PRO A 165 0.42 10.71 14.12
CA PRO A 165 1.26 10.12 15.14
C PRO A 165 2.69 9.90 14.63
N GLN A 166 3.64 10.01 15.56
CA GLN A 166 5.01 9.60 15.33
C GLN A 166 5.12 8.09 15.61
N ALA A 167 5.67 7.33 14.68
CA ALA A 167 5.96 5.92 14.95
C ALA A 167 7.05 5.79 16.01
N GLU A 168 6.91 4.80 16.90
CA GLU A 168 7.83 4.52 18.01
C GLU A 168 9.31 4.41 17.55
N GLU A 169 9.54 3.92 16.33
CA GLU A 169 10.87 3.70 15.75
C GLU A 169 11.32 4.83 14.79
N SER A 170 10.63 5.96 14.77
CA SER A 170 11.00 7.09 13.90
C SER A 170 12.30 7.75 14.35
N VAL A 171 13.37 7.48 13.60
CA VAL A 171 14.72 8.05 13.80
C VAL A 171 14.83 9.52 13.39
N THR A 172 13.88 10.05 12.63
CA THR A 172 13.95 11.42 12.07
C THR A 172 13.25 12.46 12.93
N GLY A 173 12.45 12.05 13.91
CA GLY A 173 11.56 12.96 14.65
C GLY A 173 10.35 13.44 13.84
N LEU A 174 10.20 12.99 12.58
CA LEU A 174 9.05 13.31 11.75
C LEU A 174 7.86 12.42 12.11
N ARG A 175 6.67 13.00 11.92
CA ARG A 175 5.39 12.29 12.00
C ARG A 175 5.19 11.53 10.70
N ASN A 176 5.36 10.23 10.78
CA ASN A 176 5.39 9.30 9.64
C ASN A 176 4.16 8.38 9.61
N ALA A 177 3.13 8.67 10.39
CA ALA A 177 1.82 8.05 10.24
C ALA A 177 0.69 9.08 10.20
N VAL A 178 -0.45 8.69 9.63
CA VAL A 178 -1.67 9.50 9.53
C VAL A 178 -2.88 8.69 9.98
N VAL A 179 -3.75 9.29 10.79
CA VAL A 179 -5.04 8.71 11.20
C VAL A 179 -6.17 9.34 10.41
N ILE A 180 -6.77 8.58 9.50
CA ILE A 180 -7.91 9.00 8.69
C ILE A 180 -9.19 8.49 9.37
N THR A 181 -10.12 9.40 9.66
CA THR A 181 -11.38 9.07 10.35
C THR A 181 -12.58 9.05 9.41
N GLN A 182 -12.52 9.81 8.31
CA GLN A 182 -13.57 9.82 7.29
C GLN A 182 -13.00 9.86 5.88
N LEU A 183 -13.68 9.16 4.97
CA LEU A 183 -13.47 9.20 3.52
C LEU A 183 -14.82 9.45 2.85
N ASP A 184 -14.94 10.49 2.02
CA ASP A 184 -16.16 10.85 1.30
C ASP A 184 -17.39 11.01 2.21
N GLY A 185 -17.16 11.62 3.38
CA GLY A 185 -18.16 11.81 4.42
C GLY A 185 -18.59 10.53 5.16
N SER A 186 -18.02 9.37 4.80
CA SER A 186 -18.28 8.10 5.48
C SER A 186 -17.30 7.91 6.64
N ASP A 187 -17.84 7.66 7.82
CA ASP A 187 -17.08 7.38 9.04
C ASP A 187 -16.41 6.00 8.97
N LEU A 188 -15.08 5.97 9.10
CA LEU A 188 -14.30 4.75 8.95
C LEU A 188 -14.40 3.85 10.19
N VAL A 189 -14.77 4.35 11.36
CA VAL A 189 -14.92 3.51 12.56
C VAL A 189 -16.17 2.65 12.47
N SER A 190 -17.28 3.26 12.05
CA SER A 190 -18.61 2.65 12.05
C SER A 190 -19.01 2.01 10.71
N ASN A 191 -18.43 2.41 9.57
CA ASN A 191 -18.79 1.90 8.26
C ASN A 191 -17.77 0.88 7.73
N ALA A 192 -18.13 -0.41 7.76
CA ALA A 192 -17.26 -1.48 7.30
C ALA A 192 -16.91 -1.42 5.80
N GLN A 193 -17.84 -0.98 4.94
CA GLN A 193 -17.57 -0.89 3.50
C GLN A 193 -16.59 0.26 3.22
N ALA A 194 -16.81 1.42 3.84
CA ALA A 194 -15.91 2.57 3.69
C ALA A 194 -14.47 2.22 4.14
N ARG A 195 -14.31 1.37 5.16
CA ARG A 195 -12.98 0.86 5.55
C ARG A 195 -12.32 0.04 4.46
N VAL A 196 -13.06 -0.87 3.83
CA VAL A 196 -12.54 -1.72 2.75
C VAL A 196 -12.12 -0.87 1.57
N ASP A 197 -12.95 0.11 1.20
CA ASP A 197 -12.69 1.03 0.10
C ASP A 197 -11.46 1.89 0.39
N ALA A 198 -11.39 2.52 1.56
CA ALA A 198 -10.26 3.34 1.99
C ALA A 198 -8.94 2.54 2.07
N THR A 199 -8.98 1.33 2.63
CA THR A 199 -7.80 0.45 2.71
C THR A 199 -7.34 0.07 1.31
N SER A 200 -8.28 -0.31 0.42
CA SER A 200 -7.95 -0.70 -0.95
C SER A 200 -7.29 0.46 -1.70
N LEU A 201 -7.81 1.67 -1.55
CA LEU A 201 -7.28 2.88 -2.15
C LEU A 201 -5.88 3.22 -1.60
N LEU A 202 -5.64 3.11 -0.30
CA LEU A 202 -4.29 3.32 0.29
C LEU A 202 -3.27 2.29 -0.20
N LEU A 203 -3.70 1.05 -0.50
CA LEU A 203 -2.84 0.00 -1.04
C LEU A 203 -2.55 0.16 -2.54
N THR A 204 -3.18 1.11 -3.24
CA THR A 204 -2.86 1.39 -4.65
C THR A 204 -1.59 2.22 -4.84
N PHE A 205 -1.13 2.90 -3.79
CA PHE A 205 0.09 3.69 -3.86
C PHE A 205 1.30 2.79 -4.08
N THR A 206 2.23 3.26 -4.91
CA THR A 206 3.49 2.57 -5.19
C THR A 206 4.66 3.27 -4.51
N PRO A 207 5.78 2.55 -4.24
CA PRO A 207 6.99 3.18 -3.76
C PRO A 207 7.41 4.35 -4.68
N PRO A 208 7.91 5.46 -4.11
CA PRO A 208 8.38 5.61 -2.74
C PRO A 208 7.34 6.12 -1.73
N VAL A 209 6.08 6.35 -2.13
CA VAL A 209 5.04 6.96 -1.28
C VAL A 209 4.05 5.96 -0.69
N ALA A 210 4.15 4.69 -1.06
CA ALA A 210 3.29 3.62 -0.54
C ALA A 210 3.38 3.52 1.00
N PRO A 211 2.24 3.54 1.72
CA PRO A 211 2.20 3.15 3.12
C PRO A 211 2.74 1.73 3.30
N THR A 212 3.64 1.54 4.26
CA THR A 212 4.20 0.22 4.61
C THR A 212 3.22 -0.58 5.47
N GLN A 213 2.39 0.10 6.24
CA GLN A 213 1.35 -0.51 7.05
C GLN A 213 0.07 0.30 6.98
N VAL A 214 -1.06 -0.40 6.82
CA VAL A 214 -2.41 0.16 6.91
C VAL A 214 -3.19 -0.70 7.89
N THR A 215 -3.58 -0.13 9.03
CA THR A 215 -4.24 -0.85 10.13
C THR A 215 -5.46 -0.09 10.62
N MET A 216 -6.47 -0.85 11.07
CA MET A 216 -7.63 -0.27 11.74
C MET A 216 -7.31 -0.02 13.22
N THR A 217 -7.70 1.14 13.71
CA THR A 217 -7.62 1.56 15.11
C THR A 217 -9.00 1.94 15.62
N ASP A 218 -9.13 2.24 16.91
CA ASP A 218 -10.41 2.70 17.48
C ASP A 218 -10.82 4.09 16.94
N ASP A 219 -9.86 4.88 16.45
CA ASP A 219 -10.08 6.24 15.94
C ASP A 219 -10.26 6.30 14.43
N GLY A 220 -9.91 5.25 13.68
CA GLY A 220 -9.98 5.22 12.22
C GLY A 220 -8.91 4.34 11.59
N ILE A 221 -8.56 4.62 10.34
CA ILE A 221 -7.46 3.93 9.64
C ILE A 221 -6.15 4.66 9.91
N LEU A 222 -5.17 3.93 10.43
CA LEU A 222 -3.78 4.37 10.55
C LEU A 222 -3.01 3.92 9.32
N ALA A 223 -2.43 4.86 8.59
CA ALA A 223 -1.49 4.57 7.51
C ALA A 223 -0.10 5.06 7.92
N LEU A 224 0.87 4.15 7.93
CA LEU A 224 2.26 4.36 8.34
C LEU A 224 3.19 4.27 7.13
N VAL A 225 4.17 5.17 7.05
CA VAL A 225 5.31 5.08 6.13
C VAL A 225 6.60 4.88 6.93
N ASP A 226 7.26 3.76 6.72
CA ASP A 226 8.51 3.44 7.41
C ASP A 226 9.76 3.90 6.65
N GLY A 227 10.86 4.03 7.40
CA GLY A 227 12.17 4.36 6.86
C GLY A 227 12.38 5.87 6.64
N PRO A 228 13.59 6.26 6.22
CA PRO A 228 13.94 7.66 6.03
C PRO A 228 13.16 8.29 4.86
N GLU A 229 12.84 9.57 4.99
CA GLU A 229 12.21 10.37 3.93
C GLU A 229 13.13 10.37 2.68
N PRO A 230 12.65 9.88 1.51
CA PRO A 230 13.41 9.92 0.27
C PRO A 230 13.70 11.37 -0.17
N PRO A 231 14.93 11.68 -0.62
CA PRO A 231 15.27 13.02 -1.07
C PRO A 231 14.53 13.37 -2.37
N GLY A 232 14.19 14.65 -2.54
CA GLY A 232 13.63 15.18 -3.79
C GLY A 232 12.14 14.88 -4.04
N LEU A 233 11.40 14.38 -3.03
CA LEU A 233 9.96 14.17 -3.14
C LEU A 233 9.16 15.48 -3.28
N LEU A 234 9.61 16.52 -2.57
CA LEU A 234 9.03 17.84 -2.66
C LEU A 234 9.98 18.76 -3.43
N ALA A 235 9.41 19.60 -4.30
CA ALA A 235 10.17 20.62 -5.00
C ALA A 235 10.79 21.59 -3.98
N THR A 236 12.11 21.71 -3.97
CA THR A 236 12.75 22.74 -3.16
C THR A 236 12.53 24.11 -3.82
N PRO A 237 12.22 25.18 -3.06
CA PRO A 237 11.96 26.51 -3.61
C PRO A 237 13.08 27.04 -4.52
N ALA A 238 14.32 26.65 -4.25
CA ALA A 238 15.49 27.05 -5.05
C ALA A 238 15.49 26.48 -6.48
N ALA A 239 14.88 25.32 -6.71
CA ALA A 239 14.83 24.69 -8.03
C ALA A 239 13.89 25.41 -8.99
N ALA A 240 12.83 26.07 -8.49
CA ALA A 240 11.84 26.76 -9.33
C ALA A 240 12.37 28.06 -9.97
N SER A 241 13.46 28.63 -9.45
CA SER A 241 14.00 29.93 -9.91
C SER A 241 15.04 29.81 -11.04
N SER A 242 15.31 28.61 -11.57
CA SER A 242 16.36 28.37 -12.57
C SER A 242 15.86 27.98 -13.97
N ALA A 243 14.56 28.11 -14.25
CA ALA A 243 14.03 27.93 -15.61
C ALA A 243 14.19 29.25 -16.40
N PRO A 244 14.98 29.29 -17.49
CA PRO A 244 15.22 30.47 -18.33
C PRO A 244 14.05 30.83 -19.26
#